data_AF-A0A6M3IKN4-F1
#
_entry.id   AF-A0A6M3IKN4-F1
#
_cell.length_a   1.000
_cell.length_b   1.000
_cell.length_c   1.000
_cell.angle_alpha   90.00
_cell.angle_beta   90.00
_cell.angle_gamma   90.00
#
_symmetry.space_group_name_H-M   'P 1'
#
loop_
_entity.id
_entity.type
_entity.pdbx_description
1 polymer ?
#
loop_
_entity_poly.entity_id
_entity_poly.type
_entity_poly.pdbx_seq_one_letter_code
_entity_poly.pdbx_strand_id
1 'polypeptide(L)'
;MGELTGNAVSMFTYPNVPTWSDVMEQTSPDYEKVTNTLLDKYPRLRKERWRVEDASDPKHPYYNPKGFSEYYSPDEEGTDTEPGNPYPGYPTILMRKHSKNPEKALLGEMMHRLAESDEGFRDLRSKVLDARGKRAEVVDQEAYKYYRDPRPYKDFLNYSRHDAYMRALMDPESNPDWDPKEIWGDKEQALREEVENYLLSEPKEEISTKGMYSPQWMNFAR
;
A
#
# COMPACT_ATOMS: atom_id res chain seq x y z
N MET A 1 -41.72 29.11 -34.01
CA MET A 1 -40.85 29.69 -32.97
C MET A 1 -40.93 28.74 -31.78
N GLY A 2 -39.90 27.93 -31.57
CA GLY A 2 -39.81 26.99 -30.45
C GLY A 2 -38.46 27.18 -29.78
N GLU A 3 -38.48 27.62 -28.53
CA GLU A 3 -37.29 27.78 -27.70
C GLU A 3 -36.90 26.43 -27.09
N LEU A 4 -35.66 26.02 -27.35
CA LEU A 4 -35.01 24.91 -26.68
C LEU A 4 -34.41 25.43 -25.38
N THR A 5 -35.05 25.11 -24.25
CA THR A 5 -34.48 25.35 -22.92
C THR A 5 -33.40 24.31 -22.66
N GLY A 6 -32.13 24.76 -22.64
CA GLY A 6 -30.99 23.94 -22.26
C GLY A 6 -31.05 23.55 -20.79
N ASN A 7 -31.05 22.23 -20.53
CA ASN A 7 -30.83 21.71 -19.19
C ASN A 7 -29.38 22.00 -18.79
N ALA A 8 -29.20 22.86 -17.79
CA ALA A 8 -27.93 23.04 -17.12
C ALA A 8 -27.56 21.73 -16.41
N VAL A 9 -26.47 21.10 -16.84
CA VAL A 9 -25.85 19.98 -16.14
C VAL A 9 -25.29 20.54 -14.84
N SER A 10 -25.91 20.17 -13.72
CA SER A 10 -25.41 20.42 -12.38
C SER A 10 -24.03 19.78 -12.24
N MET A 11 -22.97 20.59 -12.30
CA MET A 11 -21.65 20.17 -11.88
C MET A 11 -21.71 19.88 -10.38
N PHE A 12 -21.59 18.61 -10.01
CA PHE A 12 -21.36 18.22 -8.63
C PHE A 12 -20.08 18.90 -8.13
N THR A 13 -20.23 19.93 -7.31
CA THR A 13 -19.13 20.45 -6.50
C THR A 13 -18.88 19.43 -5.40
N TYR A 14 -17.83 18.63 -5.53
CA TYR A 14 -17.33 17.82 -4.41
C TYR A 14 -16.83 18.79 -3.33
N PRO A 15 -17.46 18.86 -2.15
CA PRO A 15 -16.99 19.73 -1.09
C PRO A 15 -15.69 19.16 -0.52
N ASN A 16 -14.65 19.98 -0.52
CA ASN A 16 -13.40 19.84 0.23
C ASN A 16 -12.57 18.59 -0.10
N VAL A 17 -11.64 18.72 -1.05
CA VAL A 17 -10.48 17.83 -1.14
C VAL A 17 -9.48 18.30 -0.09
N PRO A 18 -9.20 17.52 0.97
CA PRO A 18 -8.29 17.94 2.03
C PRO A 18 -6.87 18.14 1.49
N THR A 19 -6.18 19.12 2.06
CA THR A 19 -4.81 19.52 1.74
C THR A 19 -3.79 18.50 2.24
N TRP A 20 -2.52 18.60 1.81
CA TRP A 20 -1.44 17.75 2.33
C TRP A 20 -1.24 17.90 3.84
N SER A 21 -1.47 19.10 4.40
CA SER A 21 -1.46 19.32 5.84
C SER A 21 -2.61 18.59 6.54
N ASP A 22 -3.80 18.54 5.93
CA ASP A 22 -4.96 17.86 6.54
C ASP A 22 -4.77 16.34 6.67
N VAL A 23 -3.94 15.73 5.81
CA VAL A 23 -3.64 14.28 5.83
C VAL A 23 -2.55 13.95 6.85
N MET A 24 -1.53 14.79 6.96
CA MET A 24 -0.45 14.59 7.93
C MET A 24 -0.91 14.86 9.36
N GLU A 25 -1.84 15.81 9.55
CA GLU A 25 -2.47 16.09 10.86
C GLU A 25 -3.36 14.92 11.37
N GLN A 26 -3.66 13.94 10.50
CA GLN A 26 -4.47 12.77 10.81
C GLN A 26 -3.67 11.46 10.89
N THR A 27 -2.35 11.51 10.74
CA THR A 27 -1.47 10.38 11.02
C THR A 27 -1.14 10.38 12.50
N SER A 28 -1.12 9.21 13.15
CA SER A 28 -0.67 9.13 14.55
C SER A 28 0.73 9.77 14.66
N PRO A 29 0.97 10.68 15.62
CA PRO A 29 2.26 11.36 15.78
C PRO A 29 3.45 10.38 15.84
N ASP A 30 3.21 9.17 16.32
CA ASP A 30 4.21 8.11 16.46
C ASP A 30 4.66 7.53 15.10
N TYR A 31 3.83 7.60 14.06
CA TYR A 31 4.14 7.11 12.71
C TYR A 31 4.42 8.20 11.69
N GLU A 32 4.15 9.47 12.01
CA GLU A 32 4.41 10.60 11.11
C GLU A 32 5.89 10.67 10.71
N LYS A 33 6.80 10.58 11.69
CA LYS A 33 8.25 10.61 11.44
C LYS A 33 8.71 9.44 10.57
N VAL A 34 8.18 8.24 10.81
CA VAL A 34 8.53 7.04 10.05
C VAL A 34 8.03 7.16 8.61
N THR A 35 6.80 7.62 8.44
CA THR A 35 6.18 7.89 7.14
C THR A 35 7.01 8.88 6.34
N ASN A 36 7.36 10.03 6.92
CA ASN A 36 8.19 11.04 6.26
C ASN A 36 9.58 10.49 5.89
N THR A 37 10.20 9.72 6.77
CA THR A 37 11.50 9.08 6.49
C THR A 37 11.42 8.15 5.28
N LEU A 38 10.35 7.35 5.17
CA LEU A 38 10.12 6.47 4.03
C LEU A 38 9.85 7.26 2.74
N LEU A 39 9.03 8.30 2.80
CA LEU A 39 8.74 9.16 1.66
C LEU A 39 9.98 9.93 1.18
N ASP A 40 10.88 10.31 2.09
CA ASP A 40 12.16 10.92 1.78
C ASP A 40 13.11 9.95 1.10
N LYS A 41 13.17 8.73 1.62
CA LYS A 41 14.03 7.66 1.12
C LYS A 41 13.54 7.11 -0.22
N TYR A 42 12.23 6.93 -0.39
CA TYR A 42 11.62 6.27 -1.56
C TYR A 42 10.62 7.22 -2.25
N PRO A 43 11.10 8.08 -3.17
CA PRO A 43 10.27 9.07 -3.86
C PRO A 43 9.05 8.47 -4.56
N ARG A 44 9.13 7.20 -5.01
CA ARG A 44 8.02 6.51 -5.67
C ARG A 44 6.76 6.43 -4.80
N LEU A 45 6.91 6.40 -3.48
CA LEU A 45 5.80 6.34 -2.52
C LEU A 45 5.05 7.67 -2.38
N ARG A 46 5.64 8.79 -2.85
CA ARG A 46 5.04 10.14 -2.78
C ARG A 46 3.88 10.37 -3.74
N LYS A 47 3.62 9.41 -4.66
CA LYS A 47 2.45 9.45 -5.54
C LYS A 47 1.12 9.48 -4.77
N GLU A 48 1.14 9.03 -3.53
CA GLU A 48 -0.04 8.77 -2.71
C GLU A 48 -0.01 9.63 -1.44
N ARG A 49 -1.20 9.95 -0.94
CA ARG A 49 -1.37 10.66 0.33
C ARG A 49 -1.76 9.67 1.42
N TRP A 50 -0.75 9.14 2.10
CA TRP A 50 -0.90 8.10 3.09
C TRP A 50 -1.55 8.59 4.38
N ARG A 51 -2.55 7.84 4.87
CA ARG A 51 -3.04 7.94 6.24
C ARG A 51 -2.52 6.75 7.04
N VAL A 52 -1.78 7.00 8.12
CA VAL A 52 -1.25 5.93 8.98
C VAL A 52 -1.75 6.09 10.41
N GLU A 53 -2.47 5.10 10.90
CA GLU A 53 -3.10 5.14 12.23
C GLU A 53 -2.48 4.09 13.15
N ASP A 54 -2.20 4.49 14.39
CA ASP A 54 -1.81 3.54 15.42
C ASP A 54 -3.05 2.86 16.00
N ALA A 55 -3.37 1.69 15.46
CA ALA A 55 -4.46 0.83 15.92
C ALA A 55 -4.01 -0.19 16.98
N SER A 56 -2.84 -0.02 17.60
CA SER A 56 -2.34 -0.89 18.65
C SER A 56 -2.86 -0.51 20.05
N ASP A 57 -3.40 0.70 20.23
CA ASP A 57 -4.06 1.11 21.48
C ASP A 57 -5.39 0.33 21.65
N PRO A 58 -5.62 -0.38 22.77
CA PRO A 58 -6.89 -1.02 23.09
C PRO A 58 -8.13 -0.11 23.02
N LYS A 59 -7.97 1.21 23.08
CA LYS A 59 -9.05 2.20 22.98
C LYS A 59 -9.34 2.63 21.54
N HIS A 60 -8.49 2.30 20.58
CA HIS A 60 -8.70 2.65 19.19
C HIS A 60 -9.91 1.88 18.63
N PRO A 61 -10.81 2.53 17.85
CA PRO A 61 -12.02 1.89 17.33
C PRO A 61 -11.74 0.68 16.44
N TYR A 62 -10.55 0.61 15.85
CA TYR A 62 -10.08 -0.50 15.02
C TYR A 62 -9.03 -1.38 15.71
N TYR A 63 -8.94 -1.35 17.04
CA TYR A 63 -8.03 -2.20 17.79
C TYR A 63 -8.30 -3.68 17.51
N ASN A 64 -7.26 -4.41 17.12
CA ASN A 64 -7.31 -5.86 17.02
C ASN A 64 -5.99 -6.46 17.53
N PRO A 65 -5.96 -7.05 18.74
CA PRO A 65 -4.73 -7.56 19.35
C PRO A 65 -4.10 -8.73 18.58
N LYS A 66 -4.84 -9.33 17.66
CA LYS A 66 -4.39 -10.45 16.81
C LYS A 66 -4.13 -10.02 15.37
N GLY A 67 -4.46 -8.78 15.02
CA GLY A 67 -4.28 -8.25 13.67
C GLY A 67 -2.83 -7.90 13.39
N PHE A 68 -2.45 -8.03 12.13
CA PHE A 68 -1.19 -7.47 11.61
C PHE A 68 -1.42 -6.03 11.18
N SER A 69 -0.35 -5.33 10.78
CA SER A 69 -0.55 -4.10 10.02
C SER A 69 -1.34 -4.40 8.75
N GLU A 70 -2.26 -3.51 8.38
CA GLU A 70 -3.18 -3.73 7.27
C GLU A 70 -3.31 -2.45 6.45
N TYR A 71 -3.06 -2.56 5.15
CA TYR A 71 -3.41 -1.56 4.15
C TYR A 71 -4.89 -1.71 3.72
N TYR A 72 -5.52 -0.57 3.49
CA TYR A 72 -6.86 -0.44 2.91
C TYR A 72 -6.82 0.49 1.70
N SER A 73 -7.46 0.05 0.61
CA SER A 73 -7.56 0.88 -0.60
C SER A 73 -8.46 2.10 -0.37
N PRO A 74 -8.20 3.24 -1.03
CA PRO A 74 -9.01 4.46 -0.86
C PRO A 74 -10.51 4.25 -1.09
N ASP A 75 -10.86 3.31 -1.97
CA ASP A 75 -12.19 2.94 -2.42
C ASP A 75 -12.64 1.57 -1.91
N GLU A 76 -11.93 1.00 -0.92
CA GLU A 76 -12.28 -0.32 -0.39
C GLU A 76 -13.60 -0.30 0.38
N GLU A 77 -14.63 -0.87 -0.24
CA GLU A 77 -15.92 -1.09 0.39
C GLU A 77 -15.87 -2.29 1.33
N GLY A 78 -16.51 -2.17 2.50
CA GLY A 78 -16.64 -3.28 3.44
C GLY A 78 -17.61 -4.33 2.94
N THR A 79 -17.44 -5.54 3.45
CA THR A 79 -18.41 -6.63 3.33
C THR A 79 -19.22 -6.77 4.62
N ASP A 80 -20.22 -7.65 4.62
CA ASP A 80 -21.00 -7.99 5.83
C ASP A 80 -20.12 -8.55 6.97
N THR A 81 -18.93 -9.04 6.66
CA THR A 81 -18.03 -9.72 7.61
C THR A 81 -16.70 -9.02 7.81
N GLU A 82 -16.30 -8.11 6.92
CA GLU A 82 -15.01 -7.43 6.96
C GLU A 82 -15.22 -5.93 6.73
N PRO A 83 -14.84 -5.06 7.69
CA PRO A 83 -14.96 -3.62 7.49
C PRO A 83 -14.01 -3.17 6.38
N GLY A 84 -14.52 -2.34 5.47
CA GLY A 84 -13.71 -1.70 4.43
C GLY A 84 -12.86 -0.58 4.99
N ASN A 85 -12.32 0.27 4.11
CA ASN A 85 -11.45 1.35 4.53
C ASN A 85 -12.18 2.28 5.52
N PRO A 86 -11.68 2.40 6.77
CA PRO A 86 -12.32 3.24 7.78
C PRO A 86 -12.27 4.74 7.46
N TYR A 87 -11.40 5.14 6.53
CA TYR A 87 -11.23 6.52 6.08
C TYR A 87 -11.25 6.59 4.55
N PRO A 88 -12.44 6.49 3.92
CA PRO A 88 -12.58 6.49 2.47
C PRO A 88 -11.97 7.74 1.81
N GLY A 89 -11.42 7.57 0.61
CA GLY A 89 -10.74 8.61 -0.15
C GLY A 89 -9.23 8.69 0.08
N TYR A 90 -8.69 7.93 1.04
CA TYR A 90 -7.25 7.87 1.32
C TYR A 90 -6.75 6.44 1.40
N PRO A 91 -5.54 6.13 0.87
CA PRO A 91 -4.87 4.89 1.21
C PRO A 91 -4.55 4.89 2.70
N THR A 92 -5.17 3.98 3.45
CA THR A 92 -5.09 3.92 4.91
C THR A 92 -4.25 2.72 5.33
N ILE A 93 -3.35 2.91 6.29
CA ILE A 93 -2.62 1.81 6.93
C ILE A 93 -2.94 1.83 8.42
N LEU A 94 -3.50 0.73 8.93
CA LEU A 94 -3.72 0.52 10.35
C LEU A 94 -2.57 -0.28 10.94
N MET A 95 -1.80 0.32 11.84
CA MET A 95 -0.71 -0.36 12.55
C MET A 95 -1.27 -1.04 13.81
N ARG A 96 -1.64 -2.32 13.73
CA ARG A 96 -2.39 -3.02 14.80
C ARG A 96 -1.52 -3.67 15.88
N LYS A 97 -0.21 -3.84 15.61
CA LYS A 97 0.77 -4.35 16.56
C LYS A 97 2.06 -3.55 16.43
N HIS A 98 2.71 -3.23 17.55
CA HIS A 98 4.05 -2.66 17.53
C HIS A 98 5.01 -3.64 16.85
N SER A 99 5.39 -3.33 15.62
CA SER A 99 6.46 -4.02 14.91
C SER A 99 7.78 -3.71 15.59
N LYS A 100 8.68 -4.70 15.67
CA LYS A 100 10.08 -4.46 16.07
C LYS A 100 10.80 -3.55 15.08
N ASN A 101 10.32 -3.52 13.84
CA ASN A 101 10.80 -2.64 12.78
C ASN A 101 9.59 -1.94 12.11
N PRO A 102 9.11 -0.81 12.69
CA PRO A 102 7.94 -0.12 12.17
C PRO A 102 8.17 0.46 10.76
N GLU A 103 9.40 0.86 10.43
CA GLU A 103 9.75 1.36 9.09
C GLU A 103 9.54 0.29 8.03
N LYS A 104 10.07 -0.92 8.24
CA LYS A 104 9.91 -2.02 7.28
C LYS A 104 8.48 -2.54 7.20
N ALA A 105 7.78 -2.61 8.33
CA ALA A 105 6.36 -2.98 8.34
C ALA A 105 5.53 -1.98 7.53
N LEU A 106 5.74 -0.68 7.77
CA LEU A 106 5.03 0.39 7.07
C LEU A 106 5.36 0.41 5.57
N LEU A 107 6.65 0.24 5.21
CA LEU A 107 7.06 0.11 3.80
C LEU A 107 6.35 -1.07 3.12
N GLY A 108 6.23 -2.19 3.82
CA GLY A 108 5.50 -3.37 3.39
C GLY A 108 4.07 -3.06 2.97
N GLU A 109 3.33 -2.39 3.84
CA GLU A 109 1.95 -1.99 3.59
C GLU A 109 1.85 -0.89 2.50
N MET A 110 2.81 0.03 2.44
CA MET A 110 2.84 1.06 1.40
C MET A 110 3.05 0.49 -0.02
N MET A 111 3.71 -0.66 -0.15
CA MET A 111 3.88 -1.32 -1.44
C MET A 111 2.57 -1.92 -1.99
N HIS A 112 1.56 -2.15 -1.16
CA HIS A 112 0.26 -2.67 -1.62
C HIS A 112 -0.38 -1.68 -2.59
N ARG A 113 -0.44 -0.40 -2.20
CA ARG A 113 -0.98 0.65 -3.07
C ARG A 113 -0.24 0.77 -4.38
N LEU A 114 1.09 0.68 -4.36
CA LEU A 114 1.88 0.74 -5.59
C LEU A 114 1.49 -0.39 -6.55
N ALA A 115 1.17 -1.58 -6.04
CA ALA A 115 0.76 -2.68 -6.91
C ALA A 115 -0.61 -2.43 -7.57
N GLU A 116 -1.46 -1.63 -6.94
CA GLU A 116 -2.76 -1.21 -7.49
C GLU A 116 -2.61 -0.06 -8.47
N SER A 117 -1.85 0.99 -8.13
CA SER A 117 -1.81 2.25 -8.87
C SER A 117 -0.65 2.40 -9.86
N ASP A 118 0.38 1.54 -9.79
CA ASP A 118 1.58 1.65 -10.62
C ASP A 118 1.83 0.34 -11.40
N GLU A 119 1.58 0.37 -12.72
CA GLU A 119 1.74 -0.80 -13.61
C GLU A 119 3.16 -1.37 -13.59
N GLY A 120 4.19 -0.52 -13.57
CA GLY A 120 5.57 -1.00 -13.55
C GLY A 120 5.93 -1.68 -12.23
N PHE A 121 5.34 -1.23 -11.12
CA PHE A 121 5.51 -1.93 -9.84
C PHE A 121 4.74 -3.24 -9.81
N ARG A 122 3.53 -3.27 -10.40
CA ARG A 122 2.73 -4.50 -10.53
C ARG A 122 3.48 -5.59 -11.31
N ASP A 123 4.12 -5.22 -12.42
CA ASP A 123 4.95 -6.14 -13.21
C ASP A 123 6.13 -6.68 -12.39
N LEU A 124 6.79 -5.79 -11.64
CA LEU A 124 7.92 -6.17 -10.79
C LEU A 124 7.49 -7.11 -9.66
N ARG A 125 6.34 -6.82 -9.03
CA ARG A 125 5.72 -7.69 -8.03
C ARG A 125 5.53 -9.09 -8.60
N SER A 126 4.91 -9.21 -9.78
CA SER A 126 4.70 -10.51 -10.46
C SER A 126 5.99 -11.29 -10.70
N LYS A 127 7.09 -10.62 -11.06
CA LYS A 127 8.40 -11.27 -11.22
C LYS A 127 8.92 -11.87 -9.91
N VAL A 128 8.65 -11.23 -8.77
CA VAL A 128 9.06 -11.74 -7.45
C VAL A 128 8.31 -13.03 -7.13
N LEU A 129 7.00 -13.09 -7.38
CA LEU A 129 6.25 -14.35 -7.20
C LEU A 129 6.78 -15.46 -8.10
N ASP A 130 7.09 -15.14 -9.35
CA ASP A 130 7.59 -16.11 -10.34
C ASP A 130 9.06 -16.51 -10.13
N ALA A 131 9.79 -15.79 -9.27
CA ALA A 131 11.13 -16.18 -8.87
C ALA A 131 11.13 -17.35 -7.89
N ARG A 132 10.02 -17.57 -7.18
CA ARG A 132 9.94 -18.55 -6.08
C ARG A 132 10.51 -19.93 -6.44
N GLY A 133 11.39 -20.43 -5.58
CA GLY A 133 11.94 -21.78 -5.67
C GLY A 133 10.99 -22.86 -5.14
N LYS A 134 11.35 -24.14 -5.35
CA LYS A 134 10.56 -25.32 -4.93
C LYS A 134 10.20 -25.33 -3.44
N ARG A 135 11.08 -24.83 -2.57
CA ARG A 135 10.81 -24.77 -1.11
C ARG A 135 9.63 -23.85 -0.81
N ALA A 136 9.58 -22.71 -1.48
CA ALA A 136 8.50 -21.75 -1.34
C ALA A 136 7.15 -22.31 -1.84
N GLU A 137 7.16 -23.11 -2.91
CA GLU A 137 5.94 -23.79 -3.37
C GLU A 137 5.35 -24.72 -2.29
N VAL A 138 6.20 -25.42 -1.54
CA VAL A 138 5.75 -26.28 -0.42
C VAL A 138 5.11 -25.42 0.67
N VAL A 139 5.77 -24.34 1.09
CA VAL A 139 5.26 -23.41 2.10
C VAL A 139 3.93 -22.80 1.67
N ASP A 140 3.80 -22.43 0.40
CA ASP A 140 2.55 -21.86 -0.12
C ASP A 140 1.40 -22.87 -0.14
N GLN A 141 1.68 -24.14 -0.48
CA GLN A 141 0.68 -25.20 -0.42
C GLN A 141 0.25 -25.49 1.02
N GLU A 142 1.19 -25.47 1.97
CA GLU A 142 0.89 -25.61 3.39
C GLU A 142 0.05 -24.44 3.91
N ALA A 143 0.43 -23.21 3.56
CA ALA A 143 -0.34 -22.02 3.88
C ALA A 143 -1.76 -22.08 3.32
N TYR A 144 -1.93 -22.43 2.04
CA TYR A 144 -3.25 -22.55 1.41
C TYR A 144 -4.16 -23.55 2.15
N LYS A 145 -3.61 -24.71 2.55
CA LYS A 145 -4.33 -25.71 3.34
C LYS A 145 -4.63 -25.22 4.76
N TYR A 146 -3.70 -24.51 5.38
CA TYR A 146 -3.84 -23.97 6.73
C TYR A 146 -4.94 -22.90 6.81
N TYR A 147 -4.93 -21.94 5.89
CA TYR A 147 -5.93 -20.87 5.82
C TYR A 147 -7.30 -21.36 5.37
N ARG A 148 -7.38 -22.56 4.77
CA ARG A 148 -8.62 -23.12 4.20
C ARG A 148 -9.28 -22.13 3.25
N ASP A 149 -8.45 -21.47 2.45
CA ASP A 149 -8.91 -20.41 1.56
C ASP A 149 -9.90 -20.99 0.53
N PRO A 150 -11.10 -20.40 0.39
CA PRO A 150 -12.11 -20.91 -0.53
C PRO A 150 -11.78 -20.60 -2.01
N ARG A 151 -10.87 -19.65 -2.27
CA ARG A 151 -10.47 -19.25 -3.62
C ARG A 151 -9.59 -20.33 -4.24
N PRO A 152 -9.54 -20.47 -5.58
CA PRO A 152 -8.58 -21.32 -6.24
C PRO A 152 -7.14 -20.99 -5.81
N TYR A 153 -6.27 -22.02 -5.71
CA TYR A 153 -4.89 -21.84 -5.26
C TYR A 153 -4.12 -20.73 -5.99
N LYS A 154 -4.31 -20.61 -7.31
CA LYS A 154 -3.69 -19.53 -8.11
C LYS A 154 -4.10 -18.13 -7.64
N ASP A 155 -5.37 -17.95 -7.30
CA ASP A 155 -5.89 -16.67 -6.82
C ASP A 155 -5.40 -16.40 -5.40
N PHE A 156 -5.37 -17.43 -4.54
CA PHE A 156 -4.73 -17.32 -3.22
C PHE A 156 -3.26 -16.87 -3.32
N LEU A 157 -2.49 -17.44 -4.26
CA LEU A 157 -1.10 -17.00 -4.49
C LEU A 157 -1.04 -15.52 -4.86
N ASN A 158 -1.85 -15.11 -5.84
CA ASN A 158 -1.84 -13.75 -6.38
C ASN A 158 -2.29 -12.68 -5.36
N TYR A 159 -3.29 -13.00 -4.54
CA TYR A 159 -3.90 -12.03 -3.62
C TYR A 159 -3.35 -12.10 -2.20
N SER A 160 -2.84 -13.24 -1.74
CA SER A 160 -2.42 -13.40 -0.33
C SER A 160 -0.93 -13.69 -0.17
N ARG A 161 -0.31 -14.42 -1.10
CA ARG A 161 1.13 -14.72 -0.99
C ARG A 161 1.97 -13.61 -1.58
N HIS A 162 1.51 -12.99 -2.64
CA HIS A 162 2.25 -11.96 -3.35
C HIS A 162 2.71 -10.79 -2.45
N ASP A 163 1.88 -10.37 -1.48
CA ASP A 163 2.27 -9.36 -0.47
C ASP A 163 3.24 -9.89 0.56
N ALA A 164 3.06 -11.15 0.97
CA ALA A 164 4.00 -11.81 1.87
C ALA A 164 5.40 -11.90 1.23
N TYR A 165 5.49 -12.16 -0.07
CA TYR A 165 6.74 -12.16 -0.83
C TYR A 165 7.40 -10.79 -0.87
N MET A 166 6.66 -9.72 -1.20
CA MET A 166 7.21 -8.36 -1.23
C MET A 166 7.70 -7.91 0.15
N ARG A 167 6.92 -8.18 1.19
CA ARG A 167 7.33 -7.88 2.57
C ARG A 167 8.56 -8.67 2.98
N ALA A 168 8.60 -9.96 2.66
CA ALA A 168 9.79 -10.78 2.92
C ALA A 168 11.00 -10.21 2.19
N LEU A 169 10.88 -9.85 0.90
CA LEU A 169 11.95 -9.27 0.07
C LEU A 169 12.58 -8.02 0.71
N MET A 170 11.77 -7.20 1.37
CA MET A 170 12.22 -5.96 2.03
C MET A 170 12.60 -6.16 3.51
N ASP A 171 12.05 -7.19 4.17
CA ASP A 171 12.31 -7.53 5.57
C ASP A 171 12.48 -9.04 5.82
N PRO A 172 13.60 -9.62 5.38
CA PRO A 172 13.81 -11.06 5.48
C PRO A 172 13.90 -11.55 6.92
N GLU A 173 14.49 -10.73 7.79
CA GLU A 173 14.76 -11.09 9.18
C GLU A 173 13.47 -11.26 10.01
N SER A 174 12.40 -10.58 9.60
CA SER A 174 11.09 -10.65 10.25
C SER A 174 10.19 -11.76 9.70
N ASN A 175 10.61 -12.46 8.64
CA ASN A 175 9.79 -13.45 7.96
C ASN A 175 10.52 -14.80 7.86
N PRO A 176 10.50 -15.62 8.92
CA PRO A 176 11.33 -16.84 9.04
C PRO A 176 10.97 -17.93 8.04
N ASP A 177 9.76 -17.92 7.49
CA ASP A 177 9.34 -18.81 6.39
C ASP A 177 10.11 -18.51 5.08
N TRP A 178 10.85 -17.41 5.06
CA TRP A 178 11.55 -16.83 3.91
C TRP A 178 13.02 -16.59 4.21
N ASP A 179 13.68 -17.53 4.88
CA ASP A 179 15.12 -17.46 5.11
C ASP A 179 15.84 -17.16 3.78
N PRO A 180 16.52 -16.00 3.65
CA PRO A 180 17.28 -15.65 2.47
C PRO A 180 18.25 -16.73 2.03
N LYS A 181 18.79 -17.52 2.96
CA LYS A 181 19.78 -18.55 2.63
C LYS A 181 19.17 -19.78 1.97
N GLU A 182 17.88 -20.02 2.16
CA GLU A 182 17.17 -21.16 1.56
C GLU A 182 16.28 -20.76 0.38
N ILE A 183 15.82 -19.51 0.35
CA ILE A 183 14.85 -19.02 -0.64
C ILE A 183 15.40 -17.90 -1.53
N TRP A 184 16.43 -17.14 -1.10
CA TRP A 184 17.02 -16.07 -1.92
C TRP A 184 18.31 -16.51 -2.58
N GLY A 185 18.19 -17.04 -3.79
CA GLY A 185 19.32 -17.17 -4.68
C GLY A 185 19.67 -15.83 -5.35
N ASP A 186 20.60 -15.89 -6.30
CA ASP A 186 21.06 -14.72 -7.05
C ASP A 186 19.92 -13.98 -7.76
N LYS A 187 18.87 -14.70 -8.18
CA LYS A 187 17.71 -14.14 -8.89
C LYS A 187 16.85 -13.28 -7.96
N GLU A 188 16.57 -13.75 -6.75
CA GLU A 188 15.79 -13.01 -5.76
C GLU A 188 16.56 -11.79 -5.25
N GLN A 189 17.88 -11.91 -5.09
CA GLN A 189 18.72 -10.77 -4.72
C GLN A 189 18.73 -9.70 -5.83
N ALA A 190 18.85 -10.09 -7.10
CA ALA A 190 18.73 -9.15 -8.22
C ALA A 190 17.33 -8.50 -8.27
N LEU A 191 16.26 -9.24 -8.01
CA LEU A 191 14.90 -8.70 -7.96
C LEU A 191 14.70 -7.75 -6.77
N ARG A 192 15.31 -8.05 -5.61
CA ARG A 192 15.33 -7.13 -4.48
C ARG A 192 15.97 -5.80 -4.85
N GLU A 193 17.13 -5.85 -5.51
CA GLU A 193 17.82 -4.66 -5.99
C GLU A 193 16.99 -3.91 -7.04
N GLU A 194 16.31 -4.61 -7.95
CA GLU A 194 15.36 -3.99 -8.88
C GLU A 194 14.21 -3.29 -8.16
N VAL A 195 13.62 -3.90 -7.12
CA VAL A 195 12.55 -3.31 -6.29
C VAL A 195 13.06 -2.08 -5.54
N GLU A 196 14.20 -2.18 -4.88
CA GLU A 196 14.82 -1.06 -4.17
C GLU A 196 15.09 0.10 -5.14
N ASN A 197 15.72 -0.17 -6.29
CA ASN A 197 15.98 0.85 -7.31
C ASN A 197 14.69 1.46 -7.89
N TYR A 198 13.63 0.66 -8.03
CA TYR A 198 12.34 1.15 -8.48
C TYR A 198 11.73 2.14 -7.48
N LEU A 199 11.77 1.79 -6.19
CA LEU A 199 11.26 2.63 -5.10
C LEU A 199 12.08 3.93 -4.94
N LEU A 200 13.38 3.87 -5.19
CA LEU A 200 14.28 5.03 -5.21
C LEU A 200 14.07 5.96 -6.42
N SER A 201 13.40 5.48 -7.48
CA SER A 201 13.19 6.28 -8.68
C SER A 201 12.07 7.30 -8.52
N GLU A 202 12.24 8.48 -9.13
CA GLU A 202 11.18 9.48 -9.19
C GLU A 202 9.98 8.93 -9.97
N PRO A 203 8.74 9.23 -9.54
CA PRO A 203 7.55 8.86 -10.28
C PRO A 203 7.58 9.48 -11.68
N LYS A 204 7.54 8.64 -12.73
CA LYS A 204 7.28 9.13 -14.09
C LYS A 204 5.85 9.67 -14.10
N GLU A 205 5.69 10.98 -14.30
CA GLU A 205 4.40 11.67 -14.23
C GLU A 205 3.35 11.01 -15.13
N GLU A 206 2.27 10.52 -14.54
CA GLU A 206 1.03 11.30 -14.47
C GLU A 206 0.65 11.36 -12.99
N ILE A 207 0.79 12.53 -12.36
CA ILE A 207 -0.08 12.82 -11.22
C ILE A 207 -1.48 12.82 -11.85
N SER A 208 -2.28 11.80 -11.57
CA SER A 208 -3.68 11.77 -11.97
C SER A 208 -4.33 13.05 -11.45
N THR A 209 -4.51 14.02 -12.34
CA THR A 209 -5.25 15.25 -12.09
C THR A 209 -6.75 15.02 -12.14
N LYS A 210 -7.22 13.76 -12.22
CA LYS A 210 -8.59 13.39 -11.85
C LYS A 210 -8.75 13.54 -10.33
N GLY A 211 -8.69 14.79 -9.87
CA GLY A 211 -8.77 15.21 -8.47
C GLY A 211 -7.95 16.46 -8.12
N MET A 212 -6.94 16.86 -8.90
CA MET A 212 -6.07 17.99 -8.55
C MET A 212 -6.26 19.20 -9.46
N TYR A 213 -6.81 20.23 -8.85
CA TYR A 213 -6.81 21.62 -9.28
C TYR A 213 -5.39 22.11 -9.62
N SER A 214 -5.36 22.96 -10.65
CA SER A 214 -4.29 23.88 -11.11
C SER A 214 -3.13 24.13 -10.11
N PRO A 215 -1.86 24.04 -10.56
CA PRO A 215 -0.73 24.49 -9.77
C PRO A 215 -0.74 26.03 -9.64
N GLN A 216 -1.07 26.55 -8.45
CA GLN A 216 -0.81 27.95 -8.09
C GLN A 216 0.49 28.16 -7.30
N TRP A 217 1.34 27.14 -7.17
CA TRP A 217 2.63 27.28 -6.48
C TRP A 217 3.79 27.43 -7.48
N MET A 218 3.76 28.54 -8.20
CA MET A 218 4.97 29.20 -8.70
C MET A 218 4.79 30.70 -8.48
N ASN A 219 5.09 31.17 -7.28
CA ASN A 219 5.59 32.52 -7.01
C ASN A 219 5.84 32.69 -5.50
N PHE A 220 7.00 32.24 -5.05
CA PHE A 220 7.72 32.99 -4.02
C PHE A 220 9.15 33.20 -4.52
N ALA A 221 9.33 34.36 -5.17
CA ALA A 221 10.62 34.98 -5.37
C ALA A 221 10.54 36.42 -4.87
N ARG A 222 11.10 36.67 -3.68
CA ARG A 222 12.04 37.73 -3.31
C ARG A 222 12.14 37.88 -1.80
#